data_AF-A0A958HFR5-F1
#
_entry.id   AF-A0A958HFR5-F1
#
_cell.length_a   1.000
_cell.length_b   1.000
_cell.length_c   1.000
_cell.angle_alpha   90.00
_cell.angle_beta   90.00
_cell.angle_gamma   90.00
#
_symmetry.space_group_name_H-M   'P 1'
#
loop_
_entity.id
_entity.type
_entity.pdbx_description
1 polymer ?
#
loop_
_entity_poly.entity_id
_entity_poly.type
_entity_poly.pdbx_seq_one_letter_code
_entity_poly.pdbx_strand_id
1 'polypeptide(L)'
;MLSLIELVLGSALLFAGRKLYWLLAATMGFVAGLYLADLFLPNEPETTGLIIAFALAFGGALLLVVFQRALIGLVGFLAGGVALNLLLGGMTSNLLTETWMAVAVFIVGGAVGAFLLYKLFNLGLIILSAIIGAYVVMTGFGGMFPLSPTLFSVALILLIAIGILIQLGLFRR
;
A
#
# COMPACT_ATOMS: atom_id res chain seq x y z
N MET A 1 -22.49 -17.67 -7.20
CA MET A 1 -22.21 -16.36 -7.86
C MET A 1 -21.08 -15.61 -7.17
N LEU A 2 -21.10 -15.49 -5.84
CA LEU A 2 -20.02 -14.87 -5.04
C LEU A 2 -18.63 -15.48 -5.33
N SER A 3 -18.52 -16.81 -5.40
CA SER A 3 -17.25 -17.50 -5.67
C SER A 3 -16.61 -17.15 -7.02
N LEU A 4 -17.42 -16.86 -8.05
CA LEU A 4 -16.91 -16.47 -9.37
C LEU A 4 -16.38 -15.03 -9.34
N ILE A 5 -17.07 -14.15 -8.60
CA ILE A 5 -16.65 -12.76 -8.40
C ILE A 5 -15.33 -12.71 -7.62
N GLU A 6 -15.22 -13.50 -6.53
CA GLU A 6 -13.99 -13.64 -5.76
C GLU A 6 -12.84 -14.15 -6.64
N LEU A 7 -13.08 -15.15 -7.49
CA LEU A 7 -12.04 -15.66 -8.39
C LEU A 7 -11.53 -14.57 -9.34
N VAL A 8 -12.43 -13.79 -9.94
CA VAL A 8 -12.07 -12.71 -10.87
C VAL A 8 -11.33 -11.59 -10.13
N LEU A 9 -11.86 -11.13 -9.00
CA LEU A 9 -11.26 -10.06 -8.19
C LEU A 9 -9.90 -10.47 -7.63
N GLY A 10 -9.80 -11.66 -7.06
CA GLY A 10 -8.57 -12.21 -6.51
C GLY A 10 -7.51 -12.36 -7.59
N SER A 11 -7.87 -12.86 -8.78
CA SER A 11 -6.96 -12.96 -9.91
C SER A 11 -6.51 -11.57 -10.39
N ALA A 12 -7.44 -10.62 -10.52
CA ALA A 12 -7.11 -9.24 -10.87
C ALA A 12 -6.15 -8.60 -9.85
N LEU A 13 -6.34 -8.85 -8.55
CA LEU A 13 -5.43 -8.41 -7.49
C LEU A 13 -4.06 -9.09 -7.57
N LEU A 14 -4.03 -10.39 -7.83
CA LEU A 14 -2.80 -11.18 -7.92
C LEU A 14 -1.91 -10.73 -9.09
N PHE A 15 -2.51 -10.36 -10.23
CA PHE A 15 -1.77 -9.97 -11.44
C PHE A 15 -1.61 -8.45 -11.62
N ALA A 16 -2.62 -7.65 -11.23
CA ALA A 16 -2.65 -6.20 -11.41
C ALA A 16 -2.51 -5.41 -10.10
N GLY A 17 -2.18 -6.08 -8.98
CA GLY A 17 -2.12 -5.54 -7.64
C GLY A 17 -1.41 -4.19 -7.48
N ARG A 18 -0.25 -4.00 -8.09
CA ARG A 18 0.47 -2.72 -8.10
C ARG A 18 -0.37 -1.55 -8.62
N LYS A 19 -1.22 -1.78 -9.62
CA LYS A 19 -2.10 -0.75 -10.20
C LYS A 19 -3.36 -0.52 -9.36
N LEU A 20 -3.68 -1.41 -8.41
CA LEU A 20 -4.88 -1.37 -7.58
C LEU A 20 -4.70 -0.63 -6.25
N TYR A 21 -3.55 0.02 -6.03
CA TYR A 21 -3.28 0.82 -4.84
C TYR A 21 -4.34 1.92 -4.60
N TRP A 22 -4.80 2.59 -5.66
CA TRP A 22 -5.93 3.54 -5.64
C TRP A 22 -7.24 2.93 -5.15
N LEU A 23 -7.48 1.64 -5.43
CA LEU A 23 -8.68 0.92 -5.01
C LEU A 23 -8.62 0.64 -3.51
N LEU A 24 -7.46 0.29 -2.95
CA LEU A 24 -7.30 0.14 -1.50
C LEU A 24 -7.62 1.44 -0.76
N ALA A 25 -7.13 2.59 -1.24
CA ALA A 25 -7.48 3.87 -0.64
C ALA A 25 -8.95 4.22 -0.84
N ALA A 26 -9.55 3.87 -1.97
CA ALA A 26 -10.99 4.02 -2.19
C ALA A 26 -11.79 3.18 -1.18
N THR A 27 -11.43 1.91 -1.00
CA THR A 27 -12.10 1.01 -0.06
C THR A 27 -11.95 1.49 1.38
N MET A 28 -10.74 1.89 1.79
CA MET A 28 -10.53 2.44 3.14
C MET A 28 -11.28 3.76 3.33
N GLY A 29 -11.33 4.62 2.31
CA GLY A 29 -12.11 5.86 2.33
C GLY A 29 -13.61 5.60 2.41
N PHE A 30 -14.11 4.57 1.73
CA PHE A 30 -15.51 4.14 1.83
C PHE A 30 -15.85 3.65 3.25
N VAL A 31 -15.05 2.74 3.81
CA VAL A 31 -15.26 2.20 5.16
C VAL A 31 -15.17 3.30 6.22
N ALA A 32 -14.16 4.17 6.12
CA ALA A 32 -14.04 5.33 7.01
C ALA A 32 -15.25 6.27 6.87
N GLY A 33 -15.75 6.48 5.65
CA GLY A 33 -16.91 7.33 5.42
C GLY A 33 -18.21 6.77 5.99
N LEU A 34 -18.42 5.45 5.92
CA LEU A 34 -19.54 4.81 6.63
C LEU A 34 -19.42 5.01 8.14
N TYR A 35 -18.24 4.74 8.71
CA TYR A 35 -18.01 4.90 10.14
C TYR A 35 -18.21 6.35 10.61
N LEU A 36 -17.70 7.32 9.85
CA LEU A 36 -17.87 8.74 10.16
C LEU A 36 -19.33 9.20 9.98
N ALA A 37 -20.04 8.69 8.98
CA ALA A 37 -21.46 8.97 8.81
C ALA A 37 -22.27 8.45 10.01
N ASP A 38 -22.03 7.22 10.45
CA ASP A 38 -22.72 6.64 11.61
C ASP A 38 -22.37 7.39 12.91
N LEU A 39 -21.10 7.81 13.06
CA LEU A 39 -20.64 8.50 14.25
C LEU A 39 -21.18 9.94 14.38
N PHE A 40 -21.22 10.69 13.27
CA PHE A 40 -21.61 12.10 13.28
C PHE A 40 -23.07 12.36 12.87
N LEU A 41 -23.69 11.44 12.13
CA LEU A 41 -25.03 11.58 11.55
C LEU A 41 -25.90 10.31 11.80
N PRO A 42 -26.02 9.81 13.04
CA PRO A 42 -26.68 8.52 13.33
C PRO A 42 -28.18 8.48 13.01
N ASN A 43 -28.84 9.63 12.87
CA ASN A 43 -30.29 9.73 12.61
C ASN A 43 -30.62 10.04 11.14
N GLU A 44 -29.61 10.19 10.28
CA GLU A 44 -29.82 10.47 8.87
C GLU A 44 -30.20 9.20 8.09
N PRO A 45 -30.86 9.34 6.92
CA PRO A 45 -31.14 8.21 6.05
C PRO A 45 -29.86 7.51 5.59
N GLU A 46 -29.91 6.20 5.43
CA GLU A 46 -28.78 5.36 4.95
C GLU A 46 -28.18 5.88 3.64
N THR A 47 -29.01 6.49 2.78
CA THR A 47 -28.57 7.13 1.53
C THR A 47 -27.57 8.26 1.76
N THR A 48 -27.71 9.06 2.82
CA THR A 48 -26.78 10.14 3.17
C THR A 48 -25.43 9.56 3.56
N GLY A 49 -25.42 8.49 4.36
CA GLY A 49 -24.19 7.78 4.74
C GLY A 49 -23.44 7.19 3.54
N LEU A 50 -24.18 6.61 2.59
CA LEU A 50 -23.59 6.10 1.34
C LEU A 50 -22.96 7.21 0.50
N ILE A 51 -23.61 8.38 0.37
CA ILE A 51 -23.07 9.53 -0.37
C ILE A 51 -21.74 9.98 0.24
N ILE A 52 -21.66 10.08 1.57
CA ILE A 52 -20.43 10.45 2.29
C ILE A 52 -19.34 9.40 2.07
N ALA A 53 -19.68 8.11 2.16
CA ALA A 53 -18.76 7.03 1.91
C ALA A 53 -18.19 7.05 0.48
N PHE A 54 -19.03 7.29 -0.53
CA PHE A 54 -18.57 7.46 -1.91
C PHE A 54 -17.70 8.70 -2.10
N ALA A 55 -18.04 9.83 -1.48
CA ALA A 55 -17.25 11.06 -1.55
C ALA A 55 -15.86 10.86 -0.95
N LEU A 56 -15.77 10.20 0.22
CA LEU A 56 -14.50 9.88 0.88
C LEU A 56 -13.71 8.80 0.15
N ALA A 57 -14.36 7.80 -0.44
CA ALA A 57 -13.71 6.82 -1.31
C ALA A 57 -13.06 7.49 -2.52
N PHE A 58 -13.79 8.36 -3.21
CA PHE A 58 -13.30 9.08 -4.38
C PHE A 58 -12.19 10.06 -4.00
N GLY A 59 -12.37 10.81 -2.91
CA GLY A 59 -11.35 11.71 -2.36
C GLY A 59 -10.08 10.97 -1.96
N GLY A 60 -10.21 9.84 -1.27
CA GLY A 60 -9.09 8.98 -0.87
C GLY A 60 -8.31 8.46 -2.08
N ALA A 61 -9.01 7.92 -3.10
CA ALA A 61 -8.40 7.47 -4.34
C ALA A 61 -7.68 8.60 -5.09
N LEU A 62 -8.32 9.76 -5.20
CA LEU A 62 -7.78 10.93 -5.91
C LEU A 62 -6.53 11.48 -5.21
N LEU A 63 -6.60 11.67 -3.88
CA LEU A 63 -5.47 12.13 -3.08
C LEU A 63 -4.28 11.18 -3.22
N LEU A 64 -4.55 9.88 -3.21
CA LEU A 64 -3.53 8.86 -3.39
C LEU A 64 -2.87 8.97 -4.77
N VAL A 65 -3.65 9.08 -5.85
CA VAL A 65 -3.08 9.18 -7.22
C VAL A 65 -2.24 10.44 -7.39
N VAL A 66 -2.68 11.58 -6.85
CA VAL A 66 -2.04 12.89 -7.06
C VAL A 66 -0.85 13.09 -6.13
N PHE A 67 -1.00 12.82 -4.83
CA PHE A 67 -0.01 13.20 -3.83
C PHE A 67 0.94 12.08 -3.41
N GLN A 68 0.62 10.82 -3.66
CA GLN A 68 1.38 9.71 -3.09
C GLN A 68 2.86 9.76 -3.43
N ARG A 69 3.23 9.99 -4.70
CA ARG A 69 4.64 10.01 -5.09
C ARG A 69 5.36 11.13 -4.35
N ALA A 70 4.79 12.34 -4.37
CA ALA A 70 5.35 13.50 -3.68
C ALA A 70 5.48 13.26 -2.17
N LEU A 71 4.46 12.71 -1.51
CA LEU A 71 4.47 12.44 -0.07
C LEU A 71 5.49 11.37 0.31
N ILE A 72 5.56 10.25 -0.44
CA ILE A 72 6.58 9.22 -0.19
C ILE A 72 7.98 9.80 -0.37
N GLY A 73 8.21 10.56 -1.45
CA GLY A 73 9.49 11.21 -1.69
C GLY A 73 9.86 12.18 -0.58
N LEU A 74 8.92 13.02 -0.16
CA LEU A 74 9.12 14.03 0.89
C LEU A 74 9.40 13.39 2.25
N VAL A 75 8.58 12.41 2.67
CA VAL A 75 8.77 11.70 3.93
C VAL A 75 10.12 10.96 3.93
N GLY A 76 10.45 10.28 2.84
CA GLY A 76 11.75 9.62 2.69
C GLY A 76 12.91 10.60 2.70
N PHE A 77 12.76 11.77 2.09
CA PHE A 77 13.77 12.81 2.07
C PHE A 77 14.03 13.40 3.45
N LEU A 78 12.98 13.77 4.17
CA LEU A 78 13.11 14.31 5.51
C LEU A 78 13.68 13.26 6.47
N ALA A 79 13.13 12.04 6.46
CA ALA A 79 13.60 10.97 7.32
C ALA A 79 15.05 10.58 7.02
N GLY A 80 15.42 10.45 5.74
CA GLY A 80 16.78 10.10 5.32
C GLY A 80 17.81 11.19 5.65
N GLY A 81 17.45 12.45 5.44
CA GLY A 81 18.33 13.59 5.75
C GLY A 81 18.58 13.74 7.25
N VAL A 82 17.54 13.57 8.07
CA VAL A 82 17.68 13.55 9.54
C VAL A 82 18.49 12.33 9.98
N ALA A 83 18.17 11.14 9.49
CA ALA A 83 18.85 9.91 9.89
C ALA A 83 20.36 9.96 9.59
N LEU A 84 20.75 10.40 8.39
CA LEU A 84 22.16 10.46 8.03
C LEU A 84 22.92 11.52 8.86
N ASN A 85 22.29 12.67 9.15
CA ASN A 85 22.88 13.66 10.05
C ASN A 85 23.05 13.12 11.48
N LEU A 86 22.06 12.40 12.02
CA LEU A 86 22.17 11.80 13.35
C LEU A 86 23.27 10.74 13.41
N LEU A 87 23.37 9.89 12.39
CA LEU A 87 24.39 8.84 12.32
C LEU A 87 25.79 9.46 12.23
N LEU A 88 26.01 10.43 11.33
CA LEU A 88 27.32 11.06 11.18
C LEU A 88 27.66 12.01 12.33
N GLY A 89 26.69 12.70 12.91
CA GLY A 89 26.89 13.57 14.07
C GLY A 89 27.20 12.81 15.35
N GLY A 90 26.63 11.61 15.50
CA GLY A 90 26.98 10.71 16.61
C GLY A 90 28.36 10.06 16.45
N MET A 91 28.84 9.88 15.22
CA MET A 91 30.13 9.24 14.93
C MET A 91 31.29 10.25 14.80
N THR A 92 31.01 11.49 14.43
CA THR A 92 32.03 12.51 14.14
C THR A 92 31.63 13.86 14.76
N SER A 93 32.24 14.22 15.88
CA SER A 93 31.90 15.43 16.64
C SER A 93 32.28 16.74 15.95
N ASN A 94 33.16 16.70 14.94
CA ASN A 94 33.72 17.89 14.26
C ASN A 94 33.29 18.08 12.80
N LEU A 95 32.60 17.13 12.16
CA LEU A 95 32.24 17.25 10.73
C LEU A 95 30.94 18.05 10.50
N LEU A 96 30.05 18.12 11.48
CA LEU A 96 28.75 18.80 11.34
C LEU A 96 28.71 20.18 12.04
N THR A 97 29.83 20.64 12.58
CA THR A 97 29.95 21.98 13.19
C THR A 97 29.81 23.08 12.13
N GLU A 98 30.20 22.78 10.89
CA GLU A 98 30.04 23.65 9.73
C GLU A 98 28.64 23.47 9.12
N THR A 99 27.82 24.53 9.19
CA THR A 99 26.43 24.54 8.70
C THR A 99 26.29 24.04 7.26
N TRP A 100 27.26 24.37 6.40
CA TRP A 100 27.24 23.95 4.99
C TRP A 100 27.40 22.42 4.82
N MET A 101 28.25 21.78 5.61
CA MET A 101 28.44 20.33 5.57
C MET A 101 27.21 19.59 6.09
N ALA A 102 26.57 20.08 7.16
CA ALA A 102 25.32 19.50 7.66
C ALA A 102 24.19 19.56 6.64
N VAL A 103 24.06 20.67 5.91
CA VAL A 103 23.09 20.80 4.81
C VAL A 103 23.41 19.84 3.67
N ALA A 104 24.69 19.72 3.26
CA ALA A 104 25.09 18.79 2.21
C ALA A 104 24.78 17.33 2.58
N VAL A 105 25.10 16.92 3.81
CA VAL A 105 24.77 15.59 4.36
C VAL A 105 23.26 15.38 4.40
N PHE A 106 22.48 16.39 4.80
CA PHE A 106 21.02 16.32 4.81
C PHE A 106 20.45 16.06 3.41
N ILE A 107 20.93 16.78 2.40
CA ILE A 107 20.46 16.63 1.02
C ILE A 107 20.80 15.24 0.47
N VAL A 108 22.01 14.75 0.71
CA VAL A 108 22.43 13.41 0.27
C VAL A 108 21.62 12.33 1.00
N GLY A 109 21.54 12.41 2.32
CA GLY A 109 20.74 11.48 3.13
C GLY A 109 19.28 11.48 2.73
N GLY A 110 18.74 12.66 2.42
CA GLY A 110 17.37 12.79 1.95
C GLY A 110 17.17 12.20 0.55
N ALA A 111 18.07 12.44 -0.40
CA ALA A 111 17.97 11.83 -1.73
C ALA A 111 17.99 10.29 -1.64
N VAL A 112 18.87 9.73 -0.81
CA VAL A 112 18.94 8.28 -0.55
C VAL A 112 17.67 7.78 0.14
N GLY A 113 17.18 8.48 1.17
CA GLY A 113 15.97 8.11 1.90
C GLY A 113 14.72 8.14 1.03
N ALA A 114 14.58 9.16 0.18
CA ALA A 114 13.51 9.23 -0.81
C ALA A 114 13.55 8.03 -1.76
N PHE A 115 14.72 7.74 -2.34
CA PHE A 115 14.90 6.61 -3.25
C PHE A 115 14.56 5.27 -2.58
N LEU A 116 15.03 5.05 -1.35
CA LEU A 116 14.74 3.85 -0.58
C LEU A 116 13.24 3.72 -0.32
N LEU A 117 12.58 4.77 0.17
CA LEU A 117 11.16 4.71 0.50
C LEU A 117 10.30 4.47 -0.75
N TYR A 118 10.66 5.05 -1.90
CA TYR A 118 10.03 4.74 -3.18
C TYR A 118 10.15 3.25 -3.56
N LYS A 119 11.34 2.65 -3.39
CA LYS A 119 11.56 1.23 -3.68
C LYS A 119 10.75 0.34 -2.72
N LEU A 120 10.84 0.61 -1.42
CA LEU A 120 10.13 -0.15 -0.39
C LEU A 120 8.61 -0.06 -0.56
N PHE A 121 8.07 1.12 -0.87
CA PHE A 121 6.64 1.30 -1.05
C PHE A 121 6.11 0.44 -2.22
N ASN A 122 6.83 0.43 -3.36
CA ASN A 122 6.46 -0.42 -4.48
C ASN A 122 6.51 -1.91 -4.11
N LEU A 123 7.53 -2.34 -3.36
CA LEU A 123 7.62 -3.73 -2.88
C LEU A 123 6.47 -4.08 -1.93
N GLY A 124 6.13 -3.16 -1.01
CA GLY A 124 5.00 -3.31 -0.10
C GLY A 124 3.68 -3.53 -0.85
N LEU A 125 3.42 -2.74 -1.90
CA LEU A 125 2.23 -2.93 -2.75
C LEU A 125 2.20 -4.32 -3.42
N ILE A 126 3.34 -4.81 -3.90
CA ILE A 126 3.43 -6.13 -4.54
C ILE A 126 3.10 -7.23 -3.53
N ILE A 127 3.74 -7.18 -2.35
CA ILE A 127 3.54 -8.20 -1.31
C ILE A 127 2.10 -8.19 -0.81
N LEU A 128 1.56 -7.03 -0.45
CA LEU A 128 0.19 -6.93 0.07
C LEU A 128 -0.85 -7.39 -0.95
N SER A 129 -0.71 -6.96 -2.20
CA SER A 129 -1.66 -7.37 -3.24
C SER A 129 -1.57 -8.85 -3.60
N ALA A 130 -0.37 -9.45 -3.57
CA ALA A 130 -0.22 -10.88 -3.76
C ALA A 130 -0.86 -11.69 -2.61
N ILE A 131 -0.69 -11.24 -1.35
CA ILE A 131 -1.33 -11.87 -0.18
C ILE A 131 -2.86 -11.80 -0.29
N ILE A 132 -3.41 -10.60 -0.48
CA ILE A 132 -4.86 -10.40 -0.55
C ILE A 132 -5.44 -11.11 -1.77
N GLY A 133 -4.80 -10.98 -2.94
CA GLY A 133 -5.24 -11.63 -4.17
C GLY A 133 -5.25 -13.15 -4.04
N ALA A 134 -4.17 -13.74 -3.50
CA ALA A 134 -4.09 -15.20 -3.29
C ALA A 134 -5.17 -15.68 -2.31
N TYR A 135 -5.39 -14.95 -1.21
CA TYR A 135 -6.42 -15.30 -0.25
C TYR A 135 -7.82 -15.29 -0.89
N VAL A 136 -8.17 -14.23 -1.63
CA VAL A 136 -9.48 -14.10 -2.28
C VAL A 136 -9.67 -15.14 -3.39
N VAL A 137 -8.61 -15.50 -4.14
CA VAL A 137 -8.67 -16.62 -5.10
C VAL A 137 -8.98 -17.93 -4.38
N MET A 138 -8.32 -18.18 -3.25
CA MET A 138 -8.46 -19.41 -2.49
C MET A 138 -9.83 -19.55 -1.82
N THR A 139 -10.42 -18.45 -1.32
CA THR A 139 -11.81 -18.47 -0.80
C THR A 139 -12.81 -18.77 -1.91
N GLY A 140 -12.63 -18.15 -3.09
CA GLY A 140 -13.47 -18.41 -4.26
C GLY A 140 -13.40 -19.87 -4.71
N PHE A 141 -12.19 -20.44 -4.76
CA PHE A 141 -11.99 -21.85 -5.07
C PHE A 141 -12.58 -22.79 -4.00
N GLY A 142 -12.36 -22.50 -2.72
CA GLY A 142 -12.89 -23.30 -1.60
C GLY A 142 -14.41 -23.32 -1.52
N GLY A 143 -15.07 -22.26 -2.01
CA GLY A 143 -16.52 -22.21 -2.15
C GLY A 143 -17.08 -23.06 -3.31
N MET A 144 -16.27 -23.38 -4.32
CA MET A 144 -16.66 -24.25 -5.45
C MET A 144 -16.27 -25.70 -5.22
N PHE A 145 -15.10 -25.94 -4.61
CA PHE A 145 -14.55 -27.25 -4.35
C PHE A 145 -14.15 -27.34 -2.87
N PRO A 146 -14.64 -28.34 -2.13
CA PRO A 146 -14.23 -28.53 -0.74
C PRO A 146 -12.75 -28.95 -0.70
N LEU A 147 -11.88 -28.03 -0.25
CA LEU A 147 -10.45 -28.26 -0.08
C LEU A 147 -10.16 -28.65 1.37
N SER A 148 -9.19 -29.54 1.59
CA SER A 148 -8.70 -29.78 2.94
C SER A 148 -7.94 -28.54 3.47
N PRO A 149 -7.93 -28.29 4.79
CA PRO A 149 -7.24 -27.13 5.36
C PRO A 149 -5.74 -27.07 5.01
N THR A 150 -5.08 -28.24 4.97
CA THR A 150 -3.67 -28.35 4.59
C THR A 150 -3.44 -27.97 3.13
N LEU A 151 -4.29 -28.44 2.22
CA LEU A 151 -4.18 -28.13 0.80
C LEU A 151 -4.45 -26.63 0.54
N PHE A 152 -5.40 -26.04 1.28
CA PHE A 152 -5.66 -24.61 1.24
C PHE A 152 -4.44 -23.77 1.62
N SER A 153 -3.79 -24.08 2.75
CA SER A 153 -2.61 -23.34 3.22
C SER A 153 -1.44 -23.46 2.24
N VAL A 154 -1.17 -24.65 1.71
CA VAL A 154 -0.08 -24.89 0.75
C VAL A 154 -0.35 -24.14 -0.55
N ALA A 155 -1.56 -24.25 -1.11
CA ALA A 155 -1.94 -23.55 -2.33
C ALA A 155 -1.87 -22.02 -2.16
N LEU A 156 -2.31 -21.49 -1.01
CA LEU A 156 -2.22 -20.07 -0.69
C LEU A 156 -0.77 -19.57 -0.70
N ILE A 157 0.15 -20.28 -0.04
CA ILE A 157 1.58 -19.89 -0.02
C ILE A 157 2.17 -19.92 -1.44
N LEU A 158 1.85 -20.95 -2.23
CA LEU A 158 2.31 -21.05 -3.62
C LEU A 158 1.75 -19.91 -4.49
N LEU A 159 0.47 -19.59 -4.37
CA LEU A 159 -0.17 -18.49 -5.09
C LEU A 159 0.44 -17.13 -4.71
N ILE A 160 0.74 -16.89 -3.43
CA ILE A 160 1.44 -15.68 -3.00
C ILE A 160 2.81 -15.60 -3.67
N ALA A 161 3.60 -16.68 -3.62
CA ALA A 161 4.93 -16.70 -4.23
C ALA A 161 4.85 -16.44 -5.74
N ILE A 162 3.91 -17.09 -6.44
CA ILE A 162 3.67 -16.89 -7.87
C ILE A 162 3.26 -15.43 -8.15
N GLY A 163 2.32 -14.88 -7.38
CA GLY A 163 1.87 -13.49 -7.51
C GLY A 163 3.02 -12.50 -7.36
N ILE A 164 3.86 -12.68 -6.33
CA ILE A 164 5.05 -11.84 -6.11
C ILE A 164 6.02 -11.96 -7.29
N LEU A 165 6.33 -13.17 -7.75
CA LEU A 165 7.26 -13.41 -8.87
C LEU A 165 6.76 -12.77 -10.16
N ILE A 166 5.47 -12.89 -10.47
CA ILE A 166 4.87 -12.34 -11.68
C ILE A 166 4.87 -10.81 -11.63
N GLN A 167 4.45 -10.22 -10.52
CA GLN A 167 4.42 -8.76 -10.36
C GLN A 167 5.84 -8.15 -10.37
N LEU A 168 6.83 -8.83 -9.77
CA LEU A 168 8.25 -8.42 -9.84
C LEU A 168 8.83 -8.58 -11.25
N GLY A 169 8.46 -9.65 -11.97
CA GLY A 169 8.90 -9.90 -13.34
C GLY A 169 8.37 -8.86 -14.33
N LEU A 170 7.10 -8.48 -14.19
CA LEU A 170 6.49 -7.41 -14.99
C LEU A 170 7.14 -6.03 -14.75
N PHE A 171 7.77 -5.83 -13.59
CA PHE A 171 8.41 -4.56 -13.22
C PHE A 171 9.76 -4.31 -13.91
N ARG A 172 10.40 -5.35 -14.46
CA ARG A 172 11.71 -5.20 -15.15
C ARG A 172 11.60 -4.73 -16.60
N ARG A 173 10.39 -4.54 -17.14
CA ARG A 173 10.12 -3.96 -18.46
C ARG A 173 9.48 -2.59 -18.29
#